data_AF-G5J8R0-F1
#
_entry.id   AF-G5J8R0-F1
#
_cell.length_a   1.000
_cell.length_b   1.000
_cell.length_c   1.000
_cell.angle_alpha   90.00
_cell.angle_beta   90.00
_cell.angle_gamma   90.00
#
_symmetry.space_group_name_H-M   'P 1'
#
loop_
_entity.id
_entity.type
_entity.pdbx_description
1 polymer ?
#
loop_
_entity_poly.entity_id
_entity_poly.type
_entity_poly.pdbx_seq_one_letter_code
_entity_poly.pdbx_strand_id
1 'polypeptide(L)'
;MFDSQGQIIPLEDILVRDQNRIIELSYDTRLEGDYSLIIQQSEITDLAGNVVADEDLNEPITVTDDIFTPIIEVNLINDTGNSNSDFITNDPRITGQIIDNSTITEFSALFDRSESGNFVNILEQLEPDGSFTLDETVLNQINGGIDLNDGSQTLILTATDEAGNTLEISEFSFTLDTTTPIPQITSELSNQSTVIEIDFGEEIINGDDLNNYTLTRVGEGEISIFEVVYESEGLVQLTLAEPLIGGANYRLDLDSA
;
A
#
# COMPACT_ATOMS: atom_id res chain seq x y z
N MET A 1 -31.00 -29.26 -7.52
CA MET A 1 -29.56 -29.29 -7.88
C MET A 1 -28.77 -29.76 -6.67
N PHE A 2 -27.57 -30.28 -6.91
CA PHE A 2 -26.62 -30.67 -5.87
C PHE A 2 -25.36 -29.80 -5.99
N ASP A 3 -24.68 -29.50 -4.88
CA ASP A 3 -23.32 -28.94 -4.91
C ASP A 3 -22.26 -30.04 -5.14
N SER A 4 -20.99 -29.66 -5.18
CA SER A 4 -19.84 -30.57 -5.32
C SER A 4 -19.70 -31.58 -4.15
N GLN A 5 -20.49 -31.42 -3.09
CA GLN A 5 -20.54 -32.31 -1.92
C GLN A 5 -21.84 -33.14 -1.88
N GLY A 6 -22.72 -33.01 -2.88
CA GLY A 6 -23.97 -33.76 -2.98
C GLY A 6 -25.11 -33.21 -2.11
N GLN A 7 -25.04 -31.96 -1.63
CA GLN A 7 -26.09 -31.33 -0.84
C GLN A 7 -27.17 -30.69 -1.72
N ILE A 8 -28.44 -30.89 -1.38
CA ILE A 8 -29.59 -30.30 -2.11
C ILE A 8 -29.60 -28.79 -1.91
N ILE A 9 -29.55 -28.05 -3.02
CA ILE A 9 -29.72 -26.59 -3.04
C ILE A 9 -31.22 -26.28 -3.29
N PRO A 10 -31.90 -25.53 -2.40
CA PRO A 10 -33.29 -25.14 -2.58
C PRO A 10 -33.45 -24.19 -3.77
N LEU A 11 -34.45 -24.46 -4.61
CA LEU A 11 -34.79 -23.67 -5.80
C LEU A 11 -35.96 -22.75 -5.46
N GLU A 12 -35.65 -21.53 -5.06
CA GLU A 12 -36.61 -20.44 -4.94
C GLU A 12 -36.61 -19.76 -6.34
N ASP A 13 -37.74 -19.80 -7.05
CA ASP A 13 -38.01 -19.16 -8.37
C ASP A 13 -37.69 -19.92 -9.69
N ILE A 14 -38.09 -21.20 -9.81
CA ILE A 14 -38.24 -21.82 -11.15
C ILE A 14 -39.54 -21.32 -11.82
N LEU A 15 -39.43 -20.41 -12.78
CA LEU A 15 -40.51 -20.06 -13.71
C LEU A 15 -40.43 -20.94 -14.97
N VAL A 16 -41.19 -22.03 -15.00
CA VAL A 16 -41.36 -22.81 -16.24
C VAL A 16 -42.31 -22.06 -17.17
N ARG A 17 -41.77 -21.38 -18.20
CA ARG A 17 -42.60 -20.81 -19.28
C ARG A 17 -42.84 -21.86 -20.36
N ASP A 18 -44.11 -22.21 -20.53
CA ASP A 18 -44.60 -23.05 -21.62
C ASP A 18 -44.42 -22.35 -22.98
N GLN A 19 -43.97 -23.14 -23.97
CA GLN A 19 -44.00 -22.97 -25.44
C GLN A 19 -42.67 -23.07 -26.19
N ASN A 20 -41.49 -23.13 -25.52
CA ASN A 20 -40.22 -23.20 -26.28
C ASN A 20 -39.09 -24.09 -25.68
N ARG A 21 -39.40 -25.02 -24.75
CA ARG A 21 -38.40 -25.92 -24.10
C ARG A 21 -37.25 -25.19 -23.38
N ILE A 22 -37.45 -23.95 -22.94
CA ILE A 22 -36.46 -23.19 -22.17
C ILE A 22 -36.80 -23.33 -20.69
N ILE A 23 -35.88 -23.91 -19.92
CA ILE A 23 -35.89 -23.84 -18.46
C ILE A 23 -34.99 -22.68 -18.08
N GLU A 24 -35.59 -21.56 -17.67
CA GLU A 24 -34.84 -20.42 -17.17
C GLU A 24 -34.69 -20.58 -15.65
N LEU A 25 -33.46 -20.55 -15.19
CA LEU A 25 -33.11 -20.72 -13.80
C LEU A 25 -32.44 -19.44 -13.33
N SER A 26 -33.07 -18.73 -12.39
CA SER A 26 -32.54 -17.49 -11.81
C SER A 26 -32.02 -17.78 -10.41
N TYR A 27 -30.79 -17.34 -10.10
CA TYR A 27 -30.16 -17.53 -8.79
C TYR A 27 -29.37 -16.27 -8.43
N ASP A 28 -29.27 -15.95 -7.13
CA ASP A 28 -28.65 -14.69 -6.70
C ASP A 28 -27.11 -14.70 -6.77
N THR A 29 -26.44 -15.82 -6.50
CA THR A 29 -24.97 -15.94 -6.60
C THR A 29 -24.55 -17.41 -6.49
N ARG A 30 -23.49 -17.80 -7.21
CA ARG A 30 -22.84 -19.11 -7.06
C ARG A 30 -21.33 -18.95 -6.90
N LEU A 31 -20.75 -19.85 -6.11
CA LEU A 31 -19.32 -20.12 -6.14
C LEU A 31 -19.00 -20.89 -7.44
N GLU A 32 -17.79 -20.69 -7.96
CA GLU A 32 -17.23 -21.46 -9.07
C GLU A 32 -17.42 -22.97 -8.83
N GLY A 33 -17.81 -23.70 -9.86
CA GLY A 33 -17.85 -25.16 -9.76
C GLY A 33 -18.69 -25.88 -10.81
N ASP A 34 -18.56 -27.19 -10.79
CA ASP A 34 -19.34 -28.11 -11.60
C ASP A 34 -20.72 -28.34 -10.97
N TYR A 35 -21.77 -28.05 -11.73
CA TYR A 35 -23.14 -28.31 -11.32
C TYR A 35 -23.81 -29.29 -12.28
N SER A 36 -24.76 -30.07 -11.77
CA SER A 36 -25.59 -30.94 -12.61
C SER A 36 -27.05 -30.54 -12.47
N LEU A 37 -27.68 -30.27 -13.62
CA LEU A 37 -29.13 -30.14 -13.70
C LEU A 37 -29.71 -31.52 -13.94
N ILE A 38 -30.42 -32.04 -12.94
CA ILE A 38 -31.10 -33.33 -13.02
C ILE A 38 -32.60 -33.07 -13.19
N ILE A 39 -33.15 -33.48 -14.33
CA ILE A 39 -34.59 -33.42 -14.57
C ILE A 39 -35.23 -34.68 -13.97
N GLN A 40 -35.74 -34.58 -12.75
CA GLN A 40 -36.47 -35.69 -12.10
C GLN A 40 -37.92 -35.77 -12.58
N GLN A 41 -38.11 -36.15 -13.84
CA GLN A 41 -39.43 -36.53 -14.34
C GLN A 41 -39.39 -37.97 -14.83
N SER A 42 -40.31 -38.80 -14.32
CA SER A 42 -40.50 -40.16 -14.79
C SER A 42 -41.06 -40.12 -16.21
N GLU A 43 -40.21 -40.43 -17.19
CA GLU A 43 -40.55 -40.71 -18.59
C GLU A 43 -41.04 -39.49 -19.40
N ILE A 44 -40.10 -38.67 -19.89
CA ILE A 44 -40.40 -37.73 -20.98
C ILE A 44 -40.66 -38.56 -22.24
N THR A 45 -41.92 -38.61 -22.67
CA THR A 45 -42.38 -39.40 -23.82
C THR A 45 -43.09 -38.50 -24.83
N ASP A 46 -42.78 -38.63 -26.11
CA ASP A 46 -43.49 -37.88 -27.15
C ASP A 46 -44.91 -38.43 -27.42
N LEU A 47 -45.69 -37.74 -28.28
CA LEU A 47 -47.05 -38.15 -28.63
C LEU A 47 -47.10 -39.52 -29.36
N ALA A 48 -45.97 -39.98 -29.90
CA ALA A 48 -45.81 -41.26 -30.56
C ALA A 48 -45.26 -42.37 -29.64
N GLY A 49 -44.93 -42.08 -28.38
CA GLY A 49 -44.44 -43.05 -27.41
C GLY A 49 -42.91 -43.18 -27.34
N ASN A 50 -42.14 -42.31 -27.99
CA ASN A 50 -40.68 -42.35 -27.90
C ASN A 50 -40.21 -41.72 -26.57
N VAL A 51 -39.45 -42.47 -25.78
CA VAL A 51 -38.89 -42.03 -24.50
C VAL A 51 -37.55 -41.31 -24.70
N VAL A 52 -37.29 -40.28 -23.90
CA VAL A 52 -35.97 -39.62 -23.79
C VAL A 52 -35.02 -40.55 -23.01
N ALA A 53 -33.78 -40.70 -23.47
CA ALA A 53 -32.80 -41.56 -22.82
C ALA A 53 -32.31 -40.92 -21.50
N ASP A 54 -31.95 -41.74 -20.51
CA ASP A 54 -31.47 -41.26 -19.19
C ASP A 54 -30.23 -40.35 -19.29
N GLU A 55 -29.40 -40.54 -20.33
CA GLU A 55 -28.24 -39.70 -20.62
C GLU A 55 -28.62 -38.28 -21.07
N ASP A 56 -29.77 -38.12 -21.73
CA ASP A 56 -30.32 -36.83 -22.17
C ASP A 56 -31.07 -36.10 -21.04
N LEU A 57 -31.20 -36.71 -19.85
CA LEU A 57 -31.86 -36.13 -18.67
C LEU A 57 -30.87 -35.46 -17.70
N ASN A 58 -29.57 -35.64 -17.92
CA ASN A 58 -28.49 -35.09 -17.10
C ASN A 58 -27.56 -34.24 -17.97
N GLU A 59 -27.81 -32.94 -18.01
CA GLU A 59 -26.91 -32.00 -18.66
C GLU A 59 -25.94 -31.40 -17.62
N PRO A 60 -24.62 -31.52 -17.82
CA PRO A 60 -23.65 -30.81 -17.00
C PRO A 60 -23.76 -29.31 -17.27
N ILE A 61 -23.73 -28.51 -16.21
CA ILE A 61 -23.66 -27.06 -16.28
C ILE A 61 -22.40 -26.66 -15.53
N THR A 62 -21.41 -26.13 -16.24
CA THR A 62 -20.24 -25.51 -15.62
C THR A 62 -20.55 -24.03 -15.41
N VAL A 63 -20.38 -23.54 -14.19
CA VAL A 63 -20.37 -22.09 -13.90
C VAL A 63 -18.91 -21.70 -13.74
N THR A 64 -18.36 -21.06 -14.77
CA THR A 64 -16.94 -20.71 -14.91
C THR A 64 -16.64 -19.23 -14.71
N ASP A 65 -17.66 -18.40 -14.56
CA ASP A 65 -17.45 -16.97 -14.51
C ASP A 65 -17.05 -16.59 -13.08
N ASP A 66 -15.79 -16.20 -12.91
CA ASP A 66 -15.33 -15.56 -11.70
C ASP A 66 -16.12 -14.26 -11.47
N ILE A 67 -16.47 -14.00 -10.21
CA ILE A 67 -17.23 -12.82 -9.80
C ILE A 67 -16.52 -12.04 -8.70
N PHE A 68 -15.32 -12.48 -8.27
CA PHE A 68 -14.57 -11.81 -7.23
C PHE A 68 -13.73 -10.70 -7.83
N THR A 69 -13.76 -9.53 -7.20
CA THR A 69 -12.87 -8.43 -7.57
C THR A 69 -11.49 -8.66 -6.95
N PRO A 70 -10.40 -8.28 -7.63
CA PRO A 70 -9.07 -8.35 -7.08
C PRO A 70 -8.93 -7.60 -5.75
N ILE A 71 -8.07 -8.09 -4.87
CA ILE A 71 -7.67 -7.41 -3.63
C ILE A 71 -6.22 -6.93 -3.79
N ILE A 72 -5.94 -5.67 -3.49
CA ILE A 72 -4.58 -5.11 -3.55
C ILE A 72 -4.12 -4.78 -2.12
N GLU A 73 -2.97 -5.30 -1.74
CA GLU A 73 -2.25 -4.95 -0.50
C GLU A 73 -0.96 -4.22 -0.87
N VAL A 74 -0.65 -3.10 -0.20
CA VAL A 74 0.46 -2.20 -0.53
C VAL A 74 1.23 -1.82 0.72
N ASN A 75 2.55 -1.72 0.62
CA ASN A 75 3.44 -1.23 1.67
C ASN A 75 4.64 -0.47 1.06
N LEU A 76 5.36 0.27 1.89
CA LEU A 76 6.71 0.73 1.56
C LEU A 76 7.68 -0.46 1.55
N ILE A 77 8.66 -0.46 0.64
CA ILE A 77 9.76 -1.43 0.70
C ILE A 77 10.57 -1.20 1.97
N ASN A 78 10.87 0.06 2.27
CA ASN A 78 11.52 0.48 3.50
C ASN A 78 10.74 1.65 4.09
N ASP A 79 10.17 1.43 5.28
CA ASP A 79 9.65 2.51 6.12
C ASP A 79 10.79 2.97 7.03
N THR A 80 11.44 4.09 6.67
CA THR A 80 12.71 4.52 7.28
C THR A 80 12.53 5.52 8.42
N GLY A 81 11.29 5.88 8.76
CA GLY A 81 10.95 6.80 9.82
C GLY A 81 11.22 6.24 11.22
N ASN A 82 10.69 6.91 12.23
CA ASN A 82 10.86 6.49 13.62
C ASN A 82 10.13 5.17 13.90
N SER A 83 8.99 4.94 13.24
CA SER A 83 8.28 3.67 13.26
C SER A 83 8.41 2.97 11.91
N ASN A 84 8.47 1.64 11.93
CA ASN A 84 8.43 0.83 10.72
C ASN A 84 7.00 0.58 10.21
N SER A 85 6.06 1.45 10.58
CA SER A 85 4.64 1.32 10.29
C SER A 85 3.88 2.64 10.38
N ASP A 86 4.58 3.77 10.39
CA ASP A 86 3.95 5.10 10.35
C ASP A 86 3.89 5.65 8.91
N PHE A 87 4.55 4.95 7.97
CA PHE A 87 4.66 5.32 6.56
C PHE A 87 5.29 6.69 6.34
N ILE A 88 6.29 7.03 7.16
CA ILE A 88 7.14 8.20 6.98
C ILE A 88 8.51 7.71 6.52
N THR A 89 8.92 8.06 5.31
CA THR A 89 10.12 7.46 4.71
C THR A 89 10.92 8.43 3.85
N ASN A 90 12.22 8.17 3.72
CA ASN A 90 13.09 8.79 2.71
C ASN A 90 13.27 7.91 1.46
N ASP A 91 12.63 6.75 1.44
CA ASP A 91 12.66 5.78 0.35
C ASP A 91 11.24 5.61 -0.22
N PRO A 92 10.94 6.19 -1.40
CA PRO A 92 9.57 6.18 -1.92
C PRO A 92 9.14 4.82 -2.49
N ARG A 93 10.06 3.84 -2.58
CA ARG A 93 9.78 2.59 -3.28
C ARG A 93 8.69 1.78 -2.57
N ILE A 94 7.81 1.19 -3.38
CA ILE A 94 6.60 0.50 -2.92
C ILE A 94 6.65 -0.97 -3.33
N THR A 95 6.07 -1.82 -2.50
CA THR A 95 5.80 -3.22 -2.81
C THR A 95 4.35 -3.56 -2.49
N GLY A 96 3.83 -4.61 -3.10
CA GLY A 96 2.49 -5.07 -2.80
C GLY A 96 2.19 -6.43 -3.38
N GLN A 97 0.95 -6.85 -3.16
CA GLN A 97 0.40 -8.09 -3.69
C GLN A 97 -1.01 -7.84 -4.21
N ILE A 98 -1.33 -8.41 -5.37
CA ILE A 98 -2.68 -8.54 -5.89
C ILE A 98 -3.12 -9.98 -5.67
N ILE A 99 -4.23 -10.16 -4.94
CA ILE A 99 -4.78 -11.47 -4.58
C ILE A 99 -6.06 -11.65 -5.36
N ASP A 100 -6.07 -12.67 -6.21
CA ASP A 100 -7.20 -13.07 -7.02
C ASP A 100 -7.05 -14.55 -7.45
N ASN A 101 -8.16 -15.23 -7.76
CA ASN A 101 -8.19 -16.60 -8.29
C ASN A 101 -8.06 -16.64 -9.82
N SER A 102 -8.31 -15.52 -10.49
CA SER A 102 -8.18 -15.29 -11.92
C SER A 102 -6.91 -14.52 -12.26
N THR A 103 -6.50 -14.60 -13.52
CA THR A 103 -5.34 -13.85 -14.00
C THR A 103 -5.67 -12.36 -14.07
N ILE A 104 -4.79 -11.50 -13.56
CA ILE A 104 -4.93 -10.04 -13.72
C ILE A 104 -4.56 -9.64 -15.15
N THR A 105 -5.47 -8.94 -15.84
CA THR A 105 -5.30 -8.51 -17.24
C THR A 105 -5.11 -7.01 -17.39
N GLU A 106 -5.50 -6.22 -16.39
CA GLU A 106 -5.23 -4.79 -16.31
C GLU A 106 -4.75 -4.44 -14.91
N PHE A 107 -3.67 -3.65 -14.81
CA PHE A 107 -3.17 -3.11 -13.55
C PHE A 107 -2.62 -1.72 -13.81
N SER A 108 -3.18 -0.71 -13.14
CA SER A 108 -2.83 0.68 -13.38
C SER A 108 -2.71 1.48 -12.09
N ALA A 109 -1.94 2.57 -12.15
CA ALA A 109 -1.67 3.44 -11.01
C ALA A 109 -1.76 4.92 -11.37
N LEU A 110 -2.05 5.75 -10.37
CA LEU A 110 -2.06 7.21 -10.46
C LEU A 110 -1.71 7.82 -9.09
N PHE A 111 -0.98 8.93 -9.05
CA PHE A 111 -0.88 9.74 -7.83
C PHE A 111 -2.02 10.76 -7.77
N ASP A 112 -2.64 10.94 -6.59
CA ASP A 112 -3.71 11.91 -6.34
C ASP A 112 -3.19 13.37 -6.37
N ARG A 113 -2.88 13.84 -7.57
CA ARG A 113 -2.57 15.24 -7.86
C ARG A 113 -3.61 15.79 -8.83
N SER A 114 -4.80 16.08 -8.29
CA SER A 114 -5.86 16.93 -8.85
C SER A 114 -6.41 16.60 -10.24
N GLU A 115 -7.67 16.13 -10.26
CA GLU A 115 -8.74 16.27 -11.28
C GLU A 115 -8.49 15.87 -12.75
N SER A 116 -7.28 15.48 -13.17
CA SER A 116 -7.01 15.06 -14.57
C SER A 116 -5.94 13.99 -14.73
N GLY A 117 -5.53 13.35 -13.64
CA GLY A 117 -4.53 12.28 -13.68
C GLY A 117 -5.00 11.13 -14.56
N ASN A 118 -4.18 10.76 -15.55
CA ASN A 118 -4.42 9.56 -16.33
C ASN A 118 -3.75 8.39 -15.61
N PHE A 119 -4.49 7.31 -15.45
CA PHE A 119 -3.91 6.04 -15.00
C PHE A 119 -2.79 5.61 -15.95
N VAL A 120 -1.66 5.22 -15.36
CA VAL A 120 -0.53 4.63 -16.06
C VAL A 120 -0.63 3.12 -15.92
N ASN A 121 -0.59 2.41 -17.05
CA ASN A 121 -0.53 0.95 -17.05
C ASN A 121 0.82 0.50 -16.49
N ILE A 122 0.77 -0.31 -15.44
CA ILE A 122 1.91 -0.89 -14.75
C ILE A 122 1.80 -2.42 -14.64
N LEU A 123 1.01 -3.04 -15.52
CA LEU A 123 0.81 -4.50 -15.56
C LEU A 123 2.14 -5.25 -15.73
N GLU A 124 3.12 -4.67 -16.41
CA GLU A 124 4.46 -5.25 -16.55
C GLU A 124 5.23 -5.38 -15.23
N GLN A 125 4.80 -4.70 -14.15
CA GLN A 125 5.40 -4.81 -12.82
C GLN A 125 4.76 -5.91 -11.97
N LEU A 126 3.67 -6.52 -12.43
CA LEU A 126 3.00 -7.61 -11.75
C LEU A 126 3.69 -8.93 -12.11
N GLU A 127 4.21 -9.59 -11.08
CA GLU A 127 4.80 -10.91 -11.20
C GLU A 127 3.71 -12.00 -11.24
N PRO A 128 4.02 -13.20 -11.76
CA PRO A 128 3.04 -14.29 -11.87
C PRO A 128 2.45 -14.78 -10.53
N ASP A 129 3.08 -14.46 -9.39
CA ASP A 129 2.58 -14.78 -8.05
C ASP A 129 1.72 -13.66 -7.42
N GLY A 130 1.39 -12.63 -8.22
CA GLY A 130 0.61 -11.47 -7.81
C GLY A 130 1.44 -10.42 -7.06
N SER A 131 2.71 -10.66 -6.77
CA SER A 131 3.57 -9.64 -6.16
C SER A 131 3.93 -8.55 -7.18
N PHE A 132 4.18 -7.33 -6.70
CA PHE A 132 4.71 -6.26 -7.53
C PHE A 132 5.66 -5.37 -6.73
N THR A 133 6.52 -4.66 -7.46
CA THR A 133 7.43 -3.66 -6.92
C THR A 133 7.42 -2.43 -7.82
N LEU A 134 7.26 -1.26 -7.20
CA LEU A 134 7.33 0.03 -7.88
C LEU A 134 8.60 0.73 -7.43
N ASP A 135 9.61 0.73 -8.29
CA ASP A 135 10.84 1.49 -8.07
C ASP A 135 10.65 2.99 -8.39
N GLU A 136 11.68 3.79 -8.12
CA GLU A 136 11.65 5.23 -8.42
C GLU A 136 11.34 5.54 -9.89
N THR A 137 11.82 4.72 -10.83
CA THR A 137 11.58 4.96 -12.26
C THR A 137 10.09 4.80 -12.59
N VAL A 138 9.47 3.75 -12.07
CA VAL A 138 8.03 3.49 -12.24
C VAL A 138 7.20 4.55 -11.52
N LEU A 139 7.56 4.90 -10.28
CA LEU A 139 6.84 5.93 -9.51
C LEU A 139 6.90 7.30 -10.20
N ASN A 140 8.06 7.66 -10.75
CA ASN A 140 8.21 8.88 -11.53
C ASN A 140 7.37 8.84 -12.80
N GLN A 141 7.29 7.70 -13.49
CA GLN A 141 6.42 7.52 -14.65
C GLN A 141 4.94 7.72 -14.27
N ILE A 142 4.50 7.15 -13.16
CA ILE A 142 3.14 7.35 -12.61
C ILE A 142 2.91 8.83 -12.27
N ASN A 143 3.92 9.52 -11.73
CA ASN A 143 3.90 10.95 -11.41
C ASN A 143 4.18 11.86 -12.65
N GLY A 144 3.92 11.37 -13.86
CA GLY A 144 4.03 12.18 -15.08
C GLY A 144 5.46 12.43 -15.58
N GLY A 145 6.41 11.56 -15.20
CA GLY A 145 7.82 11.62 -15.55
C GLY A 145 8.65 12.58 -14.68
N ILE A 146 8.17 12.90 -13.48
CA ILE A 146 8.82 13.83 -12.54
C ILE A 146 9.02 13.13 -11.20
N ASP A 147 10.10 13.47 -10.50
CA ASP A 147 10.37 13.00 -9.14
C ASP A 147 9.23 13.34 -8.18
N LEU A 148 8.97 12.43 -7.24
CA LEU A 148 8.11 12.70 -6.09
C LEU A 148 8.77 13.78 -5.23
N ASN A 149 7.96 14.68 -4.69
CA ASN A 149 8.44 15.75 -3.82
C ASN A 149 8.17 15.36 -2.37
N ASP A 150 8.91 15.95 -1.44
CA ASP A 150 8.62 15.76 -0.02
C ASP A 150 7.17 16.16 0.33
N GLY A 151 6.64 15.51 1.35
CA GLY A 151 5.27 15.64 1.83
C GLY A 151 4.41 14.42 1.54
N SER A 152 3.10 14.59 1.78
CA SER A 152 2.12 13.52 1.63
C SER A 152 1.93 13.11 0.17
N GLN A 153 2.03 11.81 -0.07
CA GLN A 153 1.77 11.14 -1.34
C GLN A 153 0.60 10.17 -1.16
N THR A 154 -0.32 10.15 -2.13
CA THR A 154 -1.39 9.15 -2.19
C THR A 154 -1.36 8.46 -3.56
N LEU A 155 -1.06 7.17 -3.55
CA LEU A 155 -1.10 6.30 -4.71
C LEU A 155 -2.49 5.66 -4.82
N ILE A 156 -3.09 5.76 -5.99
CA ILE A 156 -4.36 5.15 -6.37
C ILE A 156 -4.05 4.01 -7.34
N LEU A 157 -4.53 2.80 -7.04
CA LEU A 157 -4.33 1.60 -7.84
C LEU A 157 -5.67 1.01 -8.28
N THR A 158 -5.70 0.44 -9.48
CA THR A 158 -6.83 -0.31 -10.03
C THR A 158 -6.36 -1.60 -10.68
N ALA A 159 -7.17 -2.65 -10.61
CA ALA A 159 -6.88 -3.92 -11.26
C ALA A 159 -8.15 -4.56 -11.80
N THR A 160 -8.04 -5.23 -12.95
CA THR A 160 -9.11 -6.01 -13.58
C THR A 160 -8.61 -7.42 -13.89
N ASP A 161 -9.38 -8.44 -13.51
CA ASP A 161 -9.08 -9.84 -13.81
C ASP A 161 -9.47 -10.23 -15.25
N GLU A 162 -9.28 -11.50 -15.63
CA GLU A 162 -9.64 -12.01 -16.96
C GLU A 162 -11.14 -12.28 -17.14
N ALA A 163 -11.90 -12.37 -16.04
CA ALA A 163 -13.35 -12.49 -16.04
C ALA A 163 -14.07 -11.13 -16.17
N GLY A 164 -13.33 -10.03 -16.04
CA GLY A 164 -13.82 -8.66 -16.14
C GLY A 164 -14.26 -8.05 -14.81
N ASN A 165 -13.89 -8.64 -13.67
CA ASN A 165 -14.11 -8.05 -12.36
C ASN A 165 -13.03 -7.01 -12.07
N THR A 166 -13.45 -5.80 -11.69
CA THR A 166 -12.55 -4.65 -11.50
C THR A 166 -12.60 -4.17 -10.05
N LEU A 167 -11.42 -4.00 -9.45
CA LEU A 167 -11.23 -3.17 -8.26
C LEU A 167 -11.13 -1.71 -8.71
N GLU A 168 -12.19 -0.94 -8.48
CA GLU A 168 -12.30 0.44 -8.94
C GLU A 168 -11.24 1.37 -8.33
N ILE A 169 -10.95 1.26 -7.03
CA ILE A 169 -9.96 2.10 -6.32
C ILE A 169 -9.36 1.33 -5.13
N SER A 170 -8.03 1.35 -5.03
CA SER A 170 -7.26 1.09 -3.81
C SER A 170 -6.32 2.26 -3.54
N GLU A 171 -6.36 2.83 -2.33
CA GLU A 171 -5.55 3.98 -1.94
C GLU A 171 -4.44 3.58 -0.97
N PHE A 172 -3.23 4.05 -1.20
CA PHE A 172 -2.09 3.92 -0.30
C PHE A 172 -1.44 5.29 -0.08
N SER A 173 -1.40 5.75 1.17
CA SER A 173 -0.82 7.04 1.53
C SER A 173 0.43 6.88 2.38
N PHE A 174 1.43 7.71 2.10
CA PHE A 174 2.69 7.79 2.85
C PHE A 174 3.23 9.22 2.83
N THR A 175 4.15 9.54 3.74
CA THR A 175 4.87 10.82 3.74
C THR A 175 6.29 10.55 3.25
N LEU A 176 6.66 11.20 2.15
CA LEU A 176 8.04 11.19 1.67
C LEU A 176 8.79 12.36 2.31
N ASP A 177 9.94 12.10 2.89
CA ASP A 177 10.86 13.12 3.35
C ASP A 177 12.30 12.75 2.99
N THR A 178 12.82 13.39 1.95
CA THR A 178 14.20 13.21 1.48
C THR A 178 15.11 14.37 1.92
N THR A 179 14.56 15.37 2.61
CA THR A 179 15.32 16.52 3.07
C THR A 179 16.10 16.15 4.32
N THR A 180 17.40 16.47 4.32
CA THR A 180 18.23 16.25 5.50
C THR A 180 18.10 17.44 6.45
N PRO A 181 17.91 17.21 7.76
CA PRO A 181 17.90 18.27 8.76
C PRO A 181 19.17 19.12 8.70
N ILE A 182 19.02 20.45 8.82
CA ILE A 182 20.14 21.39 8.79
C ILE A 182 20.26 22.10 10.15
N PRO A 183 21.20 21.70 11.01
CA PRO A 183 21.36 22.30 12.33
C PRO A 183 21.83 23.75 12.23
N GLN A 184 21.18 24.65 12.97
CA GLN A 184 21.51 26.07 13.09
C GLN A 184 21.62 26.47 14.55
N ILE A 185 22.70 27.16 14.94
CA ILE A 185 22.78 27.75 16.28
C ILE A 185 21.90 29.01 16.32
N THR A 186 20.87 28.99 17.18
CA THR A 186 19.89 30.08 17.31
C THR A 186 20.13 30.99 18.51
N SER A 187 20.80 30.48 19.55
CA SER A 187 21.16 31.28 20.72
C SER A 187 22.20 32.36 20.42
N GLU A 188 22.04 33.55 20.99
CA GLU A 188 23.09 34.57 21.00
C GLU A 188 24.20 34.20 22.00
N LEU A 189 25.37 33.84 21.49
CA LEU A 189 26.50 33.40 22.31
C LEU A 189 27.38 34.57 22.78
N SER A 190 27.84 34.50 24.03
CA SER A 190 28.71 35.48 24.68
C SER A 190 29.80 34.78 25.50
N ASN A 191 30.74 35.56 26.04
CA ASN A 191 31.84 35.07 26.89
C ASN A 191 31.43 34.60 28.29
N GLN A 192 30.13 34.39 28.51
CA GLN A 192 29.55 33.83 29.74
C GLN A 192 28.42 32.84 29.43
N SER A 193 28.17 32.53 28.15
CA SER A 193 27.13 31.58 27.76
C SER A 193 27.49 30.18 28.26
N THR A 194 26.53 29.56 28.93
CA THR A 194 26.59 28.17 29.41
C THR A 194 25.55 27.29 28.73
N VAL A 195 24.75 27.87 27.84
CA VAL A 195 23.74 27.17 27.05
C VAL A 195 23.98 27.51 25.58
N ILE A 196 23.89 26.50 24.72
CA ILE A 196 23.84 26.64 23.26
C ILE A 196 22.51 26.07 22.80
N GLU A 197 21.74 26.86 22.04
CA GLU A 197 20.51 26.39 21.40
C GLU A 197 20.78 26.10 19.93
N ILE A 198 20.34 24.92 19.48
CA ILE A 198 20.47 24.42 18.12
C ILE A 198 19.08 24.08 17.61
N ASP A 199 18.69 24.64 16.49
CA ASP A 199 17.47 24.33 15.78
C ASP A 199 17.80 23.48 14.55
N PHE A 200 17.26 22.26 14.48
CA PHE A 200 17.43 21.37 13.33
C PHE A 200 16.42 21.65 12.20
N GLY A 201 15.42 22.49 12.44
CA GLY A 201 14.37 22.89 11.49
C GLY A 201 13.22 21.88 11.35
N GLU A 202 13.36 20.70 11.94
CA GLU A 202 12.42 19.59 11.88
C GLU A 202 12.65 18.62 13.06
N GLU A 203 11.70 17.72 13.30
CA GLU A 203 11.86 16.70 14.33
C GLU A 203 13.02 15.74 14.01
N ILE A 204 13.78 15.38 15.03
CA ILE A 204 14.93 14.49 14.91
C ILE A 204 14.82 13.34 15.92
N ILE A 205 15.43 12.20 15.58
CA ILE A 205 15.49 11.04 16.46
C ILE A 205 16.74 11.15 17.35
N ASN A 206 16.62 10.79 18.64
CA ASN A 206 17.72 10.82 19.62
C ASN A 206 18.37 12.21 19.80
N GLY A 207 17.62 13.30 19.59
CA GLY A 207 18.11 14.66 19.81
C GLY A 207 18.51 14.96 21.28
N ASP A 208 18.10 14.11 22.22
CA ASP A 208 18.43 14.18 23.64
C ASP A 208 19.68 13.34 24.02
N ASP A 209 20.25 12.57 23.10
CA ASP A 209 21.45 11.78 23.38
C ASP A 209 22.70 12.68 23.41
N LEU A 210 23.28 12.83 24.60
CA LEU A 210 24.51 13.57 24.84
C LEU A 210 25.67 13.14 23.94
N ASN A 211 25.74 11.87 23.55
CA ASN A 211 26.83 11.35 22.72
C ASN A 211 26.81 11.91 21.29
N ASN A 212 25.70 12.49 20.85
CA ASN A 212 25.58 13.10 19.52
C ASN A 212 26.28 14.46 19.44
N TYR A 213 26.75 15.03 20.55
CA TYR A 213 27.26 16.40 20.62
C TYR A 213 28.66 16.45 21.23
N THR A 214 29.63 16.89 20.42
CA THR A 214 31.00 17.13 20.90
C THR A 214 31.38 18.59 20.69
N LEU A 215 31.56 19.35 21.79
CA LEU A 215 32.05 20.72 21.73
C LEU A 215 33.56 20.77 21.97
N THR A 216 34.31 21.32 21.03
CA THR A 216 35.77 21.50 21.13
C THR A 216 36.14 22.98 21.13
N ARG A 217 36.92 23.41 22.12
CA ARG A 217 37.65 24.69 22.08
C ARG A 217 38.94 24.48 21.28
N VAL A 218 39.04 25.13 20.13
CA VAL A 218 40.13 24.94 19.17
C VAL A 218 41.47 25.30 19.83
N GLY A 219 42.37 24.32 19.93
CA GLY A 219 43.69 24.47 20.54
C GLY A 219 43.76 24.13 22.04
N GLU A 220 42.62 23.87 22.69
CA GLU A 220 42.55 23.57 24.12
C GLU A 220 41.85 22.24 24.45
N GLY A 221 41.02 21.72 23.55
CA GLY A 221 40.40 20.39 23.66
C GLY A 221 38.88 20.46 23.87
N GLU A 222 38.31 19.33 24.25
CA GLU A 222 36.86 19.17 24.46
C GLU A 222 36.37 19.93 25.69
N ILE A 223 35.18 20.52 25.55
CA ILE A 223 34.39 21.14 26.61
C ILE A 223 33.28 20.16 26.97
N SER A 224 33.20 19.78 28.24
CA SER A 224 32.14 18.88 28.69
C SER A 224 30.77 19.54 28.55
N ILE A 225 29.83 18.82 27.94
CA ILE A 225 28.40 19.10 27.95
C ILE A 225 27.80 18.21 29.04
N PHE A 226 27.04 18.78 29.98
CA PHE A 226 26.47 18.03 31.11
C PHE A 226 25.05 17.56 30.87
N GLU A 227 24.31 18.25 30.01
CA GLU A 227 22.90 18.01 29.77
C GLU A 227 22.58 18.39 28.33
N VAL A 228 21.77 17.55 27.69
CA VAL A 228 21.11 17.85 26.43
C VAL A 228 19.62 17.75 26.71
N VAL A 229 18.90 18.80 26.35
CA VAL A 229 17.43 18.80 26.39
C VAL A 229 16.93 18.91 24.96
N TYR A 230 16.20 17.90 24.53
CA TYR A 230 15.44 17.95 23.28
C TYR A 230 14.05 18.50 23.56
N GLU A 231 13.75 19.64 22.97
CA GLU A 231 12.44 20.29 22.96
C GLU A 231 11.67 19.88 21.68
N SER A 232 10.46 20.39 21.49
CA SER A 232 9.67 20.10 20.28
C SER A 232 10.29 20.69 19.00
N GLU A 233 9.90 20.14 17.84
CA GLU A 233 10.21 20.70 16.50
C GLU A 233 11.71 20.80 16.16
N GLY A 234 12.56 19.97 16.77
CA GLY A 234 14.00 19.97 16.41
C GLY A 234 14.87 20.89 17.24
N LEU A 235 14.34 21.55 18.27
CA LEU A 235 15.12 22.44 19.12
C LEU A 235 15.88 21.64 20.20
N VAL A 236 17.18 21.82 20.27
CA VAL A 236 18.07 21.17 21.25
C VAL A 236 18.81 22.22 22.06
N GLN A 237 18.86 22.04 23.37
CA GLN A 237 19.66 22.86 24.29
C GLN A 237 20.81 22.05 24.87
N LEU A 238 22.03 22.56 24.71
CA LEU A 238 23.25 22.00 25.31
C LEU A 238 23.67 22.82 26.52
N THR A 239 23.73 22.22 27.71
CA THR A 239 24.25 22.86 28.92
C THR A 239 25.74 22.53 29.11
N LEU A 240 26.58 23.56 29.10
CA LEU A 240 28.04 23.45 29.18
C LEU A 240 28.54 23.40 30.62
N ALA A 241 29.64 22.67 30.83
CA ALA A 241 30.32 22.57 32.13
C ALA A 241 31.02 23.85 32.58
N GLU A 242 31.46 24.65 31.61
CA GLU A 242 32.10 25.92 31.82
C GLU A 242 31.58 26.95 30.80
N PRO A 243 31.55 28.24 31.15
CA PRO A 243 31.11 29.26 30.21
C PRO A 243 32.06 29.35 29.02
N LEU A 244 31.51 29.68 27.85
CA LEU A 244 32.31 30.04 26.68
C LEU A 244 33.23 31.21 27.00
N ILE A 245 34.46 31.15 26.50
CA ILE A 245 35.47 32.21 26.64
C ILE A 245 35.51 33.05 25.37
N GLY A 246 35.43 34.38 25.51
CA GLY A 246 35.48 35.32 24.40
C GLY A 246 36.84 35.32 23.68
N GLY A 247 36.80 35.39 22.36
CA GLY A 247 38.00 35.40 21.51
C GLY A 247 38.59 34.02 21.20
N ALA A 248 38.03 32.94 21.76
CA ALA A 248 38.34 31.58 21.37
C ALA A 248 37.45 31.13 20.19
N ASN A 249 37.94 30.15 19.41
CA ASN A 249 37.15 29.48 18.39
C ASN A 249 36.63 28.15 18.94
N TYR A 250 35.39 27.84 18.61
CA TYR A 250 34.73 26.59 19.00
C TYR A 250 34.30 25.82 17.76
N ARG A 251 34.30 24.51 17.87
CA ARG A 251 33.71 23.59 16.89
C ARG A 251 32.73 22.71 17.63
N LEU A 252 31.48 22.69 17.18
CA LEU A 252 30.50 21.71 17.59
C LEU A 252 30.46 20.66 16.49
N ASP A 253 30.89 19.46 16.83
CA ASP A 253 30.76 18.29 15.98
C ASP A 253 29.47 17.58 16.38
N LEU A 254 28.64 17.26 15.38
CA LEU A 254 27.42 16.50 15.52
C LEU A 254 27.68 15.12 14.93
N ASP A 255 27.63 14.09 15.76
CA ASP A 255 27.76 12.73 15.28
C ASP A 255 26.42 12.29 14.68
N SER A 256 26.45 11.72 13.48
CA SER A 256 25.26 11.13 12.87
C SER A 256 24.87 9.90 13.70
N ALA A 257 23.64 9.90 14.23
CA ALA A 257 23.01 8.72 14.80
C ALA A 257 22.89 7.57 13.79
#